data_AF-A0A4Y8RVT2-F1
#
_entry.id   AF-A0A4Y8RVT2-F1
#
_cell.length_a   1.000
_cell.length_b   1.000
_cell.length_c   1.000
_cell.angle_alpha   90.00
_cell.angle_beta   90.00
_cell.angle_gamma   90.00
#
_symmetry.space_group_name_H-M   'P 1'
#
loop_
_entity.id
_entity.type
_entity.pdbx_description
1 polymer ?
#
loop_
_entity_poly.entity_id
_entity_poly.type
_entity_poly.pdbx_seq_one_letter_code
_entity_poly.pdbx_strand_id
1 'polypeptide(L)'
;MRRGLGVFIAACVLAASPAALARDLASDAIATTTSPADLSLAYNTQTDLSFRRGLQIRLAWTGDYAGSFSGMIEAATLRAIRDFQARHGMQADGVISEAMLQKLVSLSDGVQQDLGVSMVDDSATGERLPLPLKLVSDRGRTEVGNLWRSDDNSIEIETVRIAGTGQTLDGLYGTLSEATAKRSVLSAEKADGWFSVGGSEAGRKYFMRFSASGEDLRGFSISYLPKHEAAVEPFVTVASNLFEPFAGEPNAPLVASARPNPFSSMLARRRGASEGEARYAMADTGKEGGRANLFELPRERRYGSAGLEPAQGTAPQPGTPAFDMAGSGFVVSKGWLLTNAHVVRGCKKIEVGSNVPATEVRIDKDNDLALVHVASSLGEPLAISASKPRLGEDILALGFPLRSILADSLNVTRGNVSSLLGLMNDPRYLQISAPVQPGNSGGPLVDLAGRVVGVVTAKLDAVAVADATGDIPQSINFAIRPDAVARFLYDNQISFRTADPKSALQSVPDATARVKDAVYPVVCTD
;
A
#
# COMPACT_ATOMS: atom_id res chain seq x y z
N MET A 1 -71.79 38.54 -1.84
CA MET A 1 -70.51 39.13 -2.28
C MET A 1 -69.45 38.01 -2.40
N ARG A 2 -68.31 38.27 -3.08
CA ARG A 2 -67.03 37.48 -3.22
C ARG A 2 -66.78 36.33 -2.21
N ARG A 3 -66.07 35.20 -2.44
CA ARG A 3 -65.35 34.45 -3.53
C ARG A 3 -64.94 33.06 -2.89
N GLY A 4 -64.42 31.98 -3.53
CA GLY A 4 -64.28 31.51 -4.92
C GLY A 4 -65.14 30.24 -5.15
N LEU A 5 -64.86 29.20 -5.96
CA LEU A 5 -63.75 28.75 -6.84
C LEU A 5 -62.52 28.07 -6.16
N GLY A 6 -62.17 26.78 -6.41
CA GLY A 6 -62.95 25.68 -7.05
C GLY A 6 -62.15 24.43 -7.50
N VAL A 7 -62.89 23.32 -7.73
CA VAL A 7 -62.58 22.12 -8.58
C VAL A 7 -61.68 20.99 -8.00
N PHE A 8 -62.02 19.74 -8.38
CA PHE A 8 -61.42 18.43 -8.06
C PHE A 8 -60.24 18.05 -8.98
N ILE A 9 -59.50 16.99 -8.63
CA ILE A 9 -59.26 15.84 -9.54
C ILE A 9 -58.96 14.56 -8.72
N ALA A 10 -59.20 13.39 -9.30
CA ALA A 10 -59.20 12.08 -8.61
C ALA A 10 -57.83 11.39 -8.58
N ALA A 11 -57.66 10.46 -7.63
CA ALA A 11 -56.52 9.56 -7.55
C ALA A 11 -56.77 8.26 -8.34
N CYS A 12 -55.71 7.76 -9.01
CA CYS A 12 -55.66 6.40 -9.56
C CYS A 12 -54.42 5.68 -9.02
N VAL A 13 -54.56 4.38 -8.74
CA VAL A 13 -53.47 3.53 -8.25
C VAL A 13 -52.88 2.73 -9.40
N LEU A 14 -51.56 2.75 -9.53
CA LEU A 14 -50.79 1.76 -10.30
C LEU A 14 -49.50 1.44 -9.54
N ALA A 15 -49.18 0.16 -9.42
CA ALA A 15 -47.97 -0.32 -8.76
C ALA A 15 -46.84 -0.53 -9.78
N ALA A 16 -45.61 -0.22 -9.41
CA ALA A 16 -44.40 -0.49 -10.18
C ALA A 16 -43.29 -1.00 -9.25
N SER A 17 -42.48 -1.95 -9.73
CA SER A 17 -41.48 -2.65 -8.92
C SER A 17 -40.15 -1.86 -8.82
N PRO A 18 -39.40 -1.98 -7.70
CA PRO A 18 -38.12 -1.29 -7.51
C PRO A 18 -36.98 -1.96 -8.30
N ALA A 19 -36.99 -1.80 -9.62
CA ALA A 19 -35.98 -2.39 -10.54
C ALA A 19 -35.45 -1.39 -11.59
N ALA A 20 -35.76 -0.10 -11.47
CA ALA A 20 -35.50 0.92 -12.49
C ALA A 20 -35.06 2.28 -11.90
N LEU A 21 -33.99 2.27 -11.10
CA LEU A 21 -33.39 3.48 -10.51
C LEU A 21 -31.85 3.48 -10.56
N ALA A 22 -31.27 2.67 -11.45
CA ALA A 22 -29.82 2.53 -11.68
C ALA A 22 -29.45 2.76 -13.16
N ARG A 23 -30.19 3.66 -13.83
CA ARG A 23 -29.86 4.26 -15.12
C ARG A 23 -30.00 5.79 -15.01
N ASP A 24 -29.32 6.50 -15.90
CA ASP A 24 -29.52 7.93 -16.17
C ASP A 24 -29.06 8.94 -15.09
N LEU A 25 -28.11 8.57 -14.21
CA LEU A 25 -27.39 9.51 -13.32
C LEU A 25 -25.93 9.80 -13.71
N ALA A 26 -25.43 9.23 -14.82
CA ALA A 26 -24.05 9.43 -15.29
C ALA A 26 -23.92 9.83 -16.77
N SER A 27 -25.02 9.87 -17.52
CA SER A 27 -25.03 10.21 -18.96
C SER A 27 -25.12 11.73 -19.19
N ASP A 28 -26.15 12.35 -18.63
CA ASP A 28 -26.64 13.63 -19.15
C ASP A 28 -26.00 14.87 -18.51
N ALA A 29 -25.02 14.69 -17.61
CA ALA A 29 -24.37 15.77 -16.85
C ALA A 29 -23.09 16.34 -17.49
N ILE A 30 -22.57 15.71 -18.56
CA ILE A 30 -21.27 16.07 -19.20
C ILE A 30 -21.47 16.52 -20.67
N ALA A 31 -22.73 16.63 -21.13
CA ALA A 31 -23.08 16.84 -22.54
C ALA A 31 -23.05 18.32 -23.04
N THR A 32 -22.25 19.20 -22.43
CA THR A 32 -21.97 20.55 -22.94
C THR A 32 -20.48 20.89 -22.84
N THR A 33 -19.94 21.56 -23.86
CA THR A 33 -18.50 21.79 -24.11
C THR A 33 -17.73 22.25 -22.86
N THR A 34 -17.16 21.29 -22.14
CA THR A 34 -16.53 21.47 -20.83
C THR A 34 -15.10 21.94 -21.03
N SER A 35 -14.69 23.07 -20.44
CA SER A 35 -13.30 23.51 -20.51
C SER A 35 -12.38 22.48 -19.83
N PRO A 36 -11.10 22.33 -20.24
CA PRO A 36 -10.14 21.55 -19.47
C PRO A 36 -10.03 22.00 -18.01
N ALA A 37 -10.29 23.28 -17.72
CA ALA A 37 -10.37 23.80 -16.34
C ALA A 37 -11.61 23.27 -15.59
N ASP A 38 -12.78 23.27 -16.24
CA ASP A 38 -14.04 22.79 -15.66
C ASP A 38 -13.98 21.27 -15.40
N LEU A 39 -13.36 20.52 -16.32
CA LEU A 39 -13.17 19.08 -16.21
C LEU A 39 -12.14 18.72 -15.11
N SER A 40 -11.06 19.50 -14.98
CA SER A 40 -10.13 19.42 -13.85
C SER A 40 -10.84 19.66 -12.53
N LEU A 41 -11.65 20.72 -12.45
CA LEU A 41 -12.44 21.06 -11.27
C LEU A 41 -13.45 19.95 -10.93
N ALA A 42 -14.16 19.42 -11.93
CA ALA A 42 -15.10 18.32 -11.77
C ALA A 42 -14.41 17.09 -11.16
N TYR A 43 -13.29 16.61 -11.72
CA TYR A 43 -12.57 15.48 -11.11
C TYR A 43 -12.07 15.77 -9.69
N ASN A 44 -11.49 16.94 -9.46
CA ASN A 44 -10.94 17.30 -8.15
C ASN A 44 -12.00 17.50 -7.06
N THR A 45 -13.27 17.74 -7.43
CA THR A 45 -14.39 17.96 -6.49
C THR A 45 -15.41 16.81 -6.41
N GLN A 46 -15.53 15.98 -7.45
CA GLN A 46 -16.58 14.95 -7.55
C GLN A 46 -16.05 13.51 -7.47
N THR A 47 -14.74 13.29 -7.61
CA THR A 47 -14.11 11.96 -7.43
C THR A 47 -13.16 11.98 -6.25
N ASP A 48 -13.05 10.86 -5.53
CA ASP A 48 -12.21 10.77 -4.33
C ASP A 48 -10.72 10.81 -4.66
N LEU A 49 -9.91 11.16 -3.66
CA LEU A 49 -8.48 11.37 -3.86
C LEU A 49 -7.73 10.08 -4.16
N SER A 50 -8.15 8.96 -3.57
CA SER A 50 -7.51 7.65 -3.76
C SER A 50 -7.75 7.10 -5.17
N PHE A 51 -8.93 7.32 -5.76
CA PHE A 51 -9.20 7.09 -7.18
C PHE A 51 -8.27 7.93 -8.07
N ARG A 52 -8.10 9.22 -7.77
CA ARG A 52 -7.28 10.14 -8.58
C ARG A 52 -5.78 9.83 -8.48
N ARG A 53 -5.29 9.38 -7.32
CA ARG A 53 -3.93 8.84 -7.14
C ARG A 53 -3.74 7.50 -7.83
N GLY A 54 -4.69 6.57 -7.67
CA GLY A 54 -4.68 5.28 -8.36
C GLY A 54 -4.66 5.43 -9.89
N LEU A 55 -5.39 6.41 -10.42
CA LEU A 55 -5.36 6.79 -11.83
C LEU A 55 -3.96 7.26 -12.26
N GLN A 56 -3.32 8.17 -11.51
CA GLN A 56 -1.96 8.65 -11.79
C GLN A 56 -0.92 7.52 -11.74
N ILE A 57 -0.98 6.65 -10.72
CA ILE A 57 -0.11 5.47 -10.59
C ILE A 57 -0.26 4.54 -11.79
N ARG A 58 -1.50 4.27 -12.21
CA ARG A 58 -1.76 3.37 -13.35
C ARG A 58 -1.38 3.98 -14.70
N LEU A 59 -1.59 5.29 -14.89
CA LEU A 59 -1.11 6.03 -16.06
C LEU A 59 0.42 6.10 -16.11
N ALA A 60 1.10 6.11 -14.96
CA ALA A 60 2.55 6.01 -14.90
C ALA A 60 3.04 4.62 -15.33
N TRP A 61 2.39 3.54 -14.86
CA TRP A 61 2.69 2.18 -15.32
C TRP A 61 2.50 1.96 -16.82
N THR A 62 1.58 2.69 -17.47
CA THR A 62 1.38 2.64 -18.94
C THR A 62 2.22 3.67 -19.72
N GLY A 63 3.02 4.48 -19.03
CA GLY A 63 3.93 5.47 -19.62
C GLY A 63 3.27 6.78 -20.09
N ASP A 64 2.04 7.06 -19.67
CA ASP A 64 1.31 8.30 -20.02
C ASP A 64 1.57 9.44 -19.02
N TYR A 65 1.91 9.13 -17.77
CA TYR A 65 2.05 10.12 -16.69
C TYR A 65 3.38 10.03 -15.96
N ALA A 66 4.14 11.13 -15.97
CA ALA A 66 5.44 11.26 -15.31
C ALA A 66 5.46 12.25 -14.13
N GLY A 67 4.28 12.71 -13.68
CA GLY A 67 4.15 13.70 -12.60
C GLY A 67 4.03 13.11 -11.19
N SER A 68 3.79 13.99 -10.22
CA SER A 68 3.57 13.62 -8.82
C SER A 68 2.24 12.87 -8.62
N PHE A 69 2.25 11.79 -7.85
CA PHE A 69 1.04 11.05 -7.45
C PHE A 69 0.26 11.75 -6.32
N SER A 70 0.10 13.07 -6.42
CA SER A 70 -0.60 13.92 -5.44
C SER A 70 -2.11 13.65 -5.37
N GLY A 71 -2.69 13.11 -6.44
CA GLY A 71 -4.13 12.98 -6.65
C GLY A 71 -4.79 14.24 -7.21
N MET A 72 -4.02 15.27 -7.59
CA MET A 72 -4.56 16.45 -8.26
C MET A 72 -4.65 16.22 -9.78
N ILE A 73 -5.87 16.27 -10.30
CA ILE A 73 -6.15 16.13 -11.73
C ILE A 73 -5.95 17.49 -12.39
N GLU A 74 -4.68 17.82 -12.65
CA GLU A 74 -4.25 19.08 -13.27
C GLU A 74 -4.10 18.96 -14.79
N ALA A 75 -3.62 20.01 -15.46
CA ALA A 75 -3.37 20.02 -16.91
C ALA A 75 -2.40 18.92 -17.38
N ALA A 76 -1.46 18.47 -16.53
CA ALA A 76 -0.59 17.33 -16.81
C ALA A 76 -1.36 16.00 -16.76
N THR A 77 -2.20 15.79 -15.75
CA THR A 77 -2.97 14.54 -15.58
C THR A 77 -4.08 14.43 -16.63
N LEU A 78 -4.77 15.54 -16.95
CA LEU A 78 -5.73 15.58 -18.06
C LEU A 78 -5.08 15.34 -19.42
N ARG A 79 -3.81 15.73 -19.61
CA ARG A 79 -3.07 15.38 -20.83
C ARG A 79 -2.82 13.87 -20.89
N ALA A 80 -2.28 13.27 -19.83
CA ALA A 80 -2.04 11.82 -19.77
C ALA A 80 -3.32 10.99 -20.01
N ILE A 81 -4.47 11.42 -19.48
CA ILE A 81 -5.78 10.80 -19.77
C ILE A 81 -6.10 10.84 -21.27
N ARG A 82 -5.94 12.00 -21.92
CA ARG A 82 -6.22 12.19 -23.36
C ARG A 82 -5.23 11.46 -24.26
N ASP A 83 -3.97 11.44 -23.89
CA ASP A 83 -2.92 10.72 -24.60
C ASP A 83 -3.18 9.20 -24.51
N PHE A 84 -3.52 8.66 -23.33
CA PHE A 84 -3.96 7.26 -23.16
C PHE A 84 -5.19 6.94 -24.02
N GLN A 85 -6.23 7.78 -23.97
CA GLN A 85 -7.43 7.64 -24.80
C GLN A 85 -7.07 7.56 -26.28
N ALA A 86 -6.25 8.49 -26.79
CA ALA A 86 -5.80 8.52 -28.18
C ALA A 86 -4.95 7.29 -28.57
N ARG A 87 -3.98 6.88 -27.73
CA ARG A 87 -3.13 5.70 -27.95
C ARG A 87 -3.94 4.39 -28.02
N HIS A 88 -5.15 4.37 -27.45
CA HIS A 88 -6.03 3.19 -27.44
C HIS A 88 -7.33 3.35 -28.25
N GLY A 89 -7.39 4.35 -29.16
CA GLY A 89 -8.50 4.50 -30.11
C GLY A 89 -9.82 4.96 -29.50
N MET A 90 -9.77 5.56 -28.30
CA MET A 90 -10.92 6.17 -27.62
C MET A 90 -11.03 7.65 -28.03
N GLN A 91 -12.15 8.30 -27.71
CA GLN A 91 -12.26 9.75 -27.87
C GLN A 91 -11.33 10.45 -26.86
N ALA A 92 -10.45 11.33 -27.33
CA ALA A 92 -9.44 12.03 -26.52
C ALA A 92 -10.00 13.30 -25.85
N ASP A 93 -11.17 13.19 -25.23
CA ASP A 93 -11.91 14.27 -24.58
C ASP A 93 -11.42 14.58 -23.15
N GLY A 94 -10.76 13.63 -22.49
CA GLY A 94 -10.36 13.68 -21.08
C GLY A 94 -11.40 13.08 -20.12
N VAL A 95 -12.51 12.54 -20.63
CA VAL A 95 -13.58 11.93 -19.85
C VAL A 95 -13.26 10.46 -19.57
N ILE A 96 -12.93 10.18 -18.31
CA ILE A 96 -12.63 8.85 -17.80
C ILE A 96 -13.90 7.98 -17.87
N SER A 97 -13.96 7.12 -18.88
CA SER A 97 -15.03 6.13 -19.07
C SER A 97 -14.71 4.79 -18.42
N GLU A 98 -15.72 3.94 -18.19
CA GLU A 98 -15.50 2.58 -17.68
C GLU A 98 -14.58 1.77 -18.62
N ALA A 99 -14.76 1.89 -19.93
CA ALA A 99 -13.90 1.22 -20.92
C ALA A 99 -12.44 1.71 -20.85
N MET A 100 -12.21 2.98 -20.57
CA MET A 100 -10.86 3.52 -20.33
C MET A 100 -10.27 2.90 -19.05
N LEU A 101 -11.01 2.88 -17.95
CA LEU A 101 -10.56 2.33 -16.67
C LEU A 101 -10.25 0.83 -16.76
N GLN A 102 -11.14 0.03 -17.33
CA GLN A 102 -10.92 -1.41 -17.53
C GLN A 102 -9.65 -1.66 -18.36
N LYS A 103 -9.43 -0.88 -19.43
CA LYS A 103 -8.24 -1.01 -20.28
C LYS A 103 -6.96 -0.58 -19.56
N LEU A 104 -7.00 0.52 -18.82
CA LEU A 104 -5.88 1.07 -18.05
C LEU A 104 -5.46 0.10 -16.93
N VAL A 105 -6.43 -0.42 -16.16
CA VAL A 105 -6.20 -1.44 -15.13
C VAL A 105 -5.54 -2.67 -15.74
N SER A 106 -6.10 -3.24 -16.80
CA SER A 106 -5.57 -4.44 -17.46
C SER A 106 -4.13 -4.27 -17.98
N LEU A 107 -3.79 -3.10 -18.54
CA LEU A 107 -2.42 -2.83 -19.00
C LEU A 107 -1.44 -2.61 -17.84
N SER A 108 -1.83 -1.80 -16.85
CA SER A 108 -1.01 -1.51 -15.68
C SER A 108 -0.78 -2.75 -14.80
N ASP A 109 -1.77 -3.63 -14.65
CA ASP A 109 -1.61 -4.91 -13.95
C ASP A 109 -0.66 -5.85 -14.72
N GLY A 110 -0.76 -5.90 -16.05
CA GLY A 110 0.15 -6.66 -16.90
C GLY A 110 1.61 -6.22 -16.75
N VAL A 111 1.90 -4.92 -16.83
CA VAL A 111 3.26 -4.38 -16.65
C VAL A 111 3.82 -4.72 -15.25
N GLN A 112 3.01 -4.57 -14.19
CA GLN A 112 3.45 -4.93 -12.83
C GLN A 112 3.70 -6.44 -12.68
N GLN A 113 2.89 -7.28 -13.31
CA GLN A 113 3.07 -8.73 -13.32
C GLN A 113 4.31 -9.17 -14.11
N ASP A 114 4.58 -8.57 -15.28
CA ASP A 114 5.75 -8.87 -16.11
C ASP A 114 7.06 -8.46 -15.43
N LEU A 115 7.08 -7.29 -14.76
CA LEU A 115 8.21 -6.82 -13.97
C LEU A 115 8.37 -7.56 -12.63
N GLY A 116 7.30 -8.16 -12.10
CA GLY A 116 7.28 -8.81 -10.80
C GLY A 116 7.48 -7.81 -9.66
N VAL A 117 6.72 -6.73 -9.67
CA VAL A 117 6.90 -5.61 -8.73
C VAL A 117 6.46 -6.00 -7.32
N SER A 118 7.34 -5.79 -6.33
CA SER A 118 7.02 -5.84 -4.90
C SER A 118 7.61 -4.64 -4.19
N MET A 119 6.93 -4.12 -3.16
CA MET A 119 7.59 -3.30 -2.15
C MET A 119 8.62 -4.17 -1.41
N VAL A 120 9.77 -3.59 -1.08
CA VAL A 120 10.86 -4.25 -0.34
C VAL A 120 11.40 -3.30 0.71
N ASP A 121 11.58 -3.82 1.93
CA ASP A 121 12.16 -3.10 3.06
C ASP A 121 13.67 -3.40 3.13
N ASP A 122 14.50 -2.42 2.77
CA ASP A 122 15.96 -2.54 2.90
C ASP A 122 16.40 -2.21 4.32
N SER A 123 16.55 -3.24 5.14
CA SER A 123 17.00 -3.09 6.53
C SER A 123 18.45 -2.59 6.68
N ALA A 124 19.26 -2.51 5.61
CA ALA A 124 20.58 -1.88 5.67
C ALA A 124 20.49 -0.35 5.73
N THR A 125 19.57 0.25 4.95
CA THR A 125 19.37 1.71 4.84
C THR A 125 18.17 2.21 5.66
N GLY A 126 17.21 1.35 5.99
CA GLY A 126 15.93 1.74 6.59
C GLY A 126 14.95 2.33 5.57
N GLU A 127 15.17 2.07 4.28
CA GLU A 127 14.35 2.50 3.15
C GLU A 127 13.29 1.44 2.79
N ARG A 128 12.15 1.87 2.24
CA ARG A 128 11.22 1.00 1.49
C ARG A 128 11.05 1.52 0.07
N LEU A 129 11.14 0.64 -0.91
CA LEU A 129 10.96 0.96 -2.34
C LEU A 129 10.34 -0.20 -3.13
N PRO A 130 9.62 0.06 -4.23
CA PRO A 130 9.21 -1.00 -5.15
C PRO A 130 10.42 -1.49 -5.96
N LEU A 131 10.54 -2.80 -6.16
CA LEU A 131 11.58 -3.45 -6.96
C LEU A 131 10.98 -4.42 -7.99
N PRO A 132 11.53 -4.52 -9.22
CA PRO A 132 11.03 -5.40 -10.28
C PRO A 132 11.74 -6.75 -10.19
N LEU A 133 11.27 -7.62 -9.29
CA LEU A 133 11.97 -8.85 -8.88
C LEU A 133 12.07 -9.94 -9.96
N LYS A 134 11.42 -9.77 -11.13
CA LYS A 134 11.67 -10.60 -12.33
C LYS A 134 12.79 -10.09 -13.22
N LEU A 135 13.21 -8.82 -13.08
CA LEU A 135 14.31 -8.23 -13.86
C LEU A 135 15.64 -8.18 -13.09
N VAL A 136 15.58 -8.05 -11.77
CA VAL A 136 16.76 -7.94 -10.90
C VAL A 136 16.69 -8.89 -9.72
N SER A 137 17.82 -9.48 -9.37
CA SER A 137 17.97 -10.31 -8.17
C SER A 137 18.89 -9.63 -7.18
N ASP A 138 18.65 -9.84 -5.89
CA ASP A 138 19.49 -9.35 -4.81
C ASP A 138 20.92 -9.89 -4.95
N ARG A 139 21.91 -9.00 -4.84
CA ARG A 139 23.35 -9.27 -4.86
C ARG A 139 24.00 -8.95 -3.51
N GLY A 140 23.19 -8.53 -2.53
CA GLY A 140 23.60 -8.24 -1.17
C GLY A 140 24.15 -6.84 -0.95
N ARG A 141 24.59 -6.65 0.30
CA ARG A 141 24.92 -5.36 0.90
C ARG A 141 26.16 -4.72 0.26
N THR A 142 26.09 -3.42 0.01
CA THR A 142 27.19 -2.57 -0.47
C THR A 142 27.74 -1.69 0.67
N GLU A 143 28.66 -0.79 0.34
CA GLU A 143 29.20 0.19 1.29
C GLU A 143 28.17 1.26 1.70
N VAL A 144 27.12 1.46 0.89
CA VAL A 144 26.11 2.52 1.06
C VAL A 144 24.68 2.01 1.21
N GLY A 145 24.39 0.74 0.90
CA GLY A 145 23.07 0.14 1.07
C GLY A 145 23.04 -1.30 0.59
N ASN A 146 22.13 -1.62 -0.33
CA ASN A 146 21.98 -2.96 -0.90
C ASN A 146 21.81 -2.89 -2.43
N LEU A 147 22.30 -3.90 -3.17
CA LEU A 147 22.34 -3.92 -4.63
C LEU A 147 21.48 -5.04 -5.21
N TRP A 148 20.55 -4.69 -6.09
CA TRP A 148 19.84 -5.61 -6.97
C TRP A 148 20.35 -5.43 -8.42
N ARG A 149 20.55 -6.54 -9.14
CA ARG A 149 21.08 -6.52 -10.51
C ARG A 149 20.52 -7.65 -11.37
N SER A 150 20.33 -7.41 -12.67
CA SER A 150 20.06 -8.45 -13.67
C SER A 150 21.29 -9.34 -13.91
N ASP A 151 21.10 -10.60 -14.33
CA ASP A 151 22.23 -11.53 -14.52
C ASP A 151 23.21 -11.12 -15.63
N ASP A 152 22.74 -10.39 -16.64
CA ASP A 152 23.59 -9.82 -17.71
C ASP A 152 24.19 -8.45 -17.35
N ASN A 153 23.97 -7.95 -16.12
CA ASN A 153 24.38 -6.64 -15.62
C ASN A 153 23.79 -5.44 -16.39
N SER A 154 22.75 -5.64 -17.23
CA SER A 154 22.11 -4.57 -18.00
C SER A 154 21.20 -3.64 -17.20
N ILE A 155 20.73 -4.08 -16.02
CA ILE A 155 19.93 -3.30 -15.08
C ILE A 155 20.52 -3.45 -13.67
N GLU A 156 20.62 -2.33 -12.96
CA GLU A 156 21.07 -2.20 -11.57
C GLU A 156 20.10 -1.30 -10.80
N ILE A 157 19.84 -1.64 -9.54
CA ILE A 157 19.17 -0.77 -8.57
C ILE A 157 19.97 -0.86 -7.26
N GLU A 158 20.39 0.27 -6.70
CA GLU A 158 21.15 0.34 -5.45
C GLU A 158 20.52 1.36 -4.50
N THR A 159 20.20 0.94 -3.26
CA THR A 159 19.82 1.82 -2.14
C THR A 159 21.07 2.45 -1.51
N VAL A 160 20.94 3.65 -0.97
CA VAL A 160 22.05 4.55 -0.64
C VAL A 160 21.71 5.42 0.57
N ARG A 161 22.17 4.99 1.74
CA ARG A 161 22.23 5.80 2.95
C ARG A 161 23.60 6.46 3.13
N ILE A 162 23.60 7.75 3.41
CA ILE A 162 24.77 8.55 3.76
C ILE A 162 24.43 9.31 5.05
N ALA A 163 25.07 8.95 6.16
CA ALA A 163 24.86 9.58 7.47
C ALA A 163 26.18 9.77 8.22
N GLY A 164 26.29 10.80 9.06
CA GLY A 164 27.47 11.05 9.91
C GLY A 164 28.74 11.46 9.15
N THR A 165 28.62 11.91 7.91
CA THR A 165 29.75 12.30 7.03
C THR A 165 29.91 13.81 6.86
N GLY A 166 28.98 14.61 7.39
CA GLY A 166 28.84 16.04 7.07
C GLY A 166 28.31 16.33 5.66
N GLN A 167 27.95 15.30 4.88
CA GLN A 167 27.36 15.47 3.56
C GLN A 167 25.93 16.01 3.67
N THR A 168 25.66 17.17 3.05
CA THR A 168 24.31 17.73 2.96
C THR A 168 23.62 17.31 1.66
N LEU A 169 22.28 17.32 1.69
CA LEU A 169 21.41 17.12 0.52
C LEU A 169 21.78 18.10 -0.61
N ASP A 170 22.01 19.37 -0.26
CA ASP A 170 22.39 20.44 -1.18
C ASP A 170 23.76 20.21 -1.84
N GLY A 171 24.77 19.82 -1.05
CA GLY A 171 26.10 19.48 -1.59
C GLY A 171 26.07 18.24 -2.49
N LEU A 172 25.18 17.28 -2.19
CA LEU A 172 25.00 16.08 -2.99
C LEU A 172 24.28 16.41 -4.30
N TYR A 173 23.20 17.19 -4.23
CA TYR A 173 22.47 17.69 -5.41
C TYR A 173 23.39 18.49 -6.35
N GLY A 174 24.16 19.45 -5.83
CA GLY A 174 25.11 20.22 -6.64
C GLY A 174 26.17 19.34 -7.31
N THR A 175 26.63 18.28 -6.62
CA THR A 175 27.61 17.33 -7.18
C THR A 175 27.00 16.40 -8.24
N LEU A 176 25.72 16.06 -8.15
CA LEU A 176 25.05 15.12 -9.06
C LEU A 176 24.37 15.80 -10.26
N SER A 177 23.86 17.02 -10.10
CA SER A 177 23.18 17.80 -11.16
C SER A 177 24.12 18.45 -12.17
N GLU A 178 25.43 18.48 -11.92
CA GLU A 178 26.42 18.95 -12.89
C GLU A 178 26.72 17.91 -13.99
N ALA A 179 26.67 18.34 -15.26
CA ALA A 179 27.13 17.53 -16.39
C ALA A 179 28.66 17.42 -16.42
N THR A 180 29.19 16.32 -16.96
CA THR A 180 30.64 16.09 -17.14
C THR A 180 30.95 15.55 -18.53
N ALA A 181 32.22 15.49 -18.92
CA ALA A 181 32.67 14.91 -20.18
C ALA A 181 32.31 13.41 -20.39
N LYS A 182 31.74 12.74 -19.38
CA LYS A 182 31.22 11.36 -19.48
C LYS A 182 29.78 11.17 -18.98
N ARG A 183 29.16 12.22 -18.40
CA ARG A 183 27.82 12.19 -17.79
C ARG A 183 26.98 13.35 -18.31
N SER A 184 25.93 13.06 -19.06
CA SER A 184 24.85 14.02 -19.28
C SER A 184 23.91 14.05 -18.08
N VAL A 185 23.32 15.22 -17.85
CA VAL A 185 22.18 15.41 -16.96
C VAL A 185 21.03 15.86 -17.86
N LEU A 186 19.92 15.11 -17.83
CA LEU A 186 18.74 15.31 -18.67
C LEU A 186 17.55 15.83 -17.84
N SER A 187 17.49 15.45 -16.56
CA SER A 187 16.61 16.03 -15.56
C SER A 187 17.37 16.25 -14.26
N ALA A 188 17.09 17.37 -13.59
CA ALA A 188 17.52 17.64 -12.23
C ALA A 188 16.42 18.48 -11.56
N GLU A 189 15.89 17.97 -10.45
CA GLU A 189 14.80 18.58 -9.70
C GLU A 189 15.16 18.57 -8.22
N LYS A 190 14.89 19.67 -7.51
CA LYS A 190 15.09 19.80 -6.07
C LYS A 190 13.89 20.53 -5.46
N ALA A 191 13.42 20.01 -4.33
CA ALA A 191 12.46 20.68 -3.47
C ALA A 191 12.92 20.57 -2.00
N ASP A 192 12.10 21.02 -1.06
CA ASP A 192 12.44 20.93 0.36
C ASP A 192 12.52 19.46 0.81
N GLY A 193 13.65 19.11 1.43
CA GLY A 193 13.92 17.75 1.92
C GLY A 193 14.27 16.70 0.86
N TRP A 194 14.21 16.98 -0.45
CA TRP A 194 14.54 15.97 -1.48
C TRP A 194 15.04 16.52 -2.83
N PHE A 195 15.69 15.64 -3.62
CA PHE A 195 16.02 15.89 -5.03
C PHE A 195 15.92 14.63 -5.90
N SER A 196 15.79 14.80 -7.21
CA SER A 196 16.05 13.77 -8.23
C SER A 196 17.03 14.25 -9.31
N VAL A 197 17.79 13.32 -9.90
CA VAL A 197 18.65 13.57 -11.07
C VAL A 197 18.56 12.39 -12.03
N GLY A 198 18.25 12.64 -13.30
CA GLY A 198 18.25 11.66 -14.38
C GLY A 198 19.20 12.08 -15.51
N GLY A 199 19.77 11.11 -16.22
CA GLY A 199 20.71 11.37 -17.30
C GLY A 199 21.29 10.13 -17.94
N SER A 200 22.47 10.26 -18.56
CA SER A 200 23.22 9.13 -19.11
C SER A 200 24.71 9.23 -18.76
N GLU A 201 25.32 8.12 -18.33
CA GLU A 201 26.77 7.99 -18.16
C GLU A 201 27.26 6.68 -18.77
N ALA A 202 28.41 6.71 -19.44
CA ALA A 202 29.12 5.53 -19.97
C ALA A 202 28.26 4.57 -20.84
N GLY A 203 27.24 5.09 -21.54
CA GLY A 203 26.33 4.30 -22.39
C GLY A 203 25.13 3.68 -21.67
N ARG A 204 24.94 3.99 -20.38
CA ARG A 204 23.74 3.64 -19.59
C ARG A 204 22.90 4.89 -19.35
N LYS A 205 21.57 4.76 -19.30
CA LYS A 205 20.71 5.74 -18.63
C LYS A 205 20.84 5.54 -17.11
N TYR A 206 20.70 6.61 -16.35
CA TYR A 206 20.61 6.56 -14.89
C TYR A 206 19.50 7.46 -14.36
N PHE A 207 19.00 7.12 -13.19
CA PHE A 207 18.14 7.94 -12.36
C PHE A 207 18.57 7.83 -10.90
N MET A 208 18.44 8.90 -10.13
CA MET A 208 18.78 8.99 -8.72
C MET A 208 17.72 9.81 -7.98
N ARG A 209 17.33 9.38 -6.79
CA ARG A 209 16.31 10.05 -5.96
C ARG A 209 16.74 9.98 -4.49
N PHE A 210 16.90 11.14 -3.86
CA PHE A 210 17.39 11.27 -2.48
C PHE A 210 16.49 12.17 -1.64
N SER A 211 16.34 11.83 -0.36
CA SER A 211 15.66 12.61 0.68
C SER A 211 16.58 12.78 1.90
N ALA A 212 16.30 13.78 2.74
CA ALA A 212 17.05 14.06 3.96
C ALA A 212 16.15 14.09 5.21
N SER A 213 16.68 13.62 6.33
CA SER A 213 16.16 13.86 7.68
C SER A 213 17.33 14.24 8.59
N GLY A 214 17.49 15.54 8.84
CA GLY A 214 18.69 16.08 9.47
C GLY A 214 19.96 15.78 8.65
N GLU A 215 20.89 15.04 9.24
CA GLU A 215 22.14 14.57 8.60
C GLU A 215 22.04 13.14 8.02
N ASP A 216 20.87 12.49 8.08
CA ASP A 216 20.61 11.19 7.46
C ASP A 216 20.05 11.40 6.05
N LEU A 217 20.88 11.18 5.03
CA LEU A 217 20.45 11.16 3.63
C LEU A 217 20.16 9.73 3.21
N ARG A 218 19.00 9.49 2.60
CA ARG A 218 18.56 8.18 2.10
C ARG A 218 18.01 8.31 0.69
N GLY A 219 18.18 7.30 -0.13
CA GLY A 219 17.91 7.42 -1.57
C GLY A 219 18.34 6.21 -2.36
N PHE A 220 17.90 6.14 -3.61
CA PHE A 220 18.25 5.04 -4.49
C PHE A 220 18.77 5.55 -5.84
N SER A 221 19.48 4.66 -6.54
CA SER A 221 19.86 4.84 -7.94
C SER A 221 19.37 3.66 -8.79
N ILE A 222 18.94 3.96 -10.02
CA ILE A 222 18.58 2.97 -11.05
C ILE A 222 19.52 3.22 -12.25
N SER A 223 20.14 2.17 -12.76
CA SER A 223 21.19 2.22 -13.79
C SER A 223 20.88 1.16 -14.86
N TYR A 224 20.64 1.54 -16.12
CA TYR A 224 20.24 0.57 -17.15
C TYR A 224 20.75 0.87 -18.57
N LEU A 225 20.91 -0.18 -19.37
CA LEU A 225 21.19 -0.06 -20.81
C LEU A 225 19.92 0.37 -21.58
N PRO A 226 20.01 1.24 -22.60
CA PRO A 226 18.85 1.72 -23.38
C PRO A 226 17.94 0.62 -23.97
N LYS A 227 18.44 -0.61 -24.14
CA LYS A 227 17.64 -1.77 -24.56
C LYS A 227 16.46 -2.11 -23.61
N HIS A 228 16.45 -1.57 -22.38
CA HIS A 228 15.40 -1.77 -21.38
C HIS A 228 14.52 -0.54 -21.13
N GLU A 229 14.76 0.57 -21.84
CA GLU A 229 14.12 1.87 -21.63
C GLU A 229 12.58 1.80 -21.52
N ALA A 230 11.92 1.16 -22.49
CA ALA A 230 10.47 1.00 -22.51
C ALA A 230 9.88 0.17 -21.35
N ALA A 231 10.68 -0.65 -20.67
CA ALA A 231 10.26 -1.44 -19.50
C ALA A 231 10.66 -0.80 -18.17
N VAL A 232 11.71 0.02 -18.15
CA VAL A 232 12.30 0.59 -16.94
C VAL A 232 11.87 2.02 -16.67
N GLU A 233 11.57 2.85 -17.68
CA GLU A 233 11.11 4.23 -17.44
C GLU A 233 9.76 4.33 -16.69
N PRO A 234 8.72 3.55 -17.03
CA PRO A 234 7.49 3.50 -16.23
C PRO A 234 7.75 3.11 -14.76
N PHE A 235 8.65 2.14 -14.55
CA PHE A 235 9.08 1.72 -13.23
C PHE A 235 9.85 2.82 -12.48
N VAL A 236 10.75 3.55 -13.15
CA VAL A 236 11.51 4.68 -12.55
C VAL A 236 10.57 5.76 -12.03
N THR A 237 9.55 6.16 -12.81
CA THR A 237 8.54 7.13 -12.36
C THR A 237 7.78 6.65 -11.13
N VAL A 238 7.34 5.39 -11.13
CA VAL A 238 6.58 4.83 -10.00
C VAL A 238 7.47 4.67 -8.75
N ALA A 239 8.69 4.16 -8.92
CA ALA A 239 9.67 4.05 -7.83
C ALA A 239 10.03 5.41 -7.22
N SER A 240 10.17 6.47 -8.03
CA SER A 240 10.47 7.81 -7.52
C SER A 240 9.32 8.45 -6.72
N ASN A 241 8.07 7.99 -6.90
CA ASN A 241 6.90 8.49 -6.19
C ASN A 241 6.52 7.61 -4.98
N LEU A 242 6.72 6.29 -5.06
CA LEU A 242 6.41 5.33 -3.99
C LEU A 242 7.62 5.00 -3.11
N PHE A 243 8.64 5.86 -3.10
CA PHE A 243 9.83 5.70 -2.28
C PHE A 243 9.60 6.25 -0.86
N GLU A 244 9.70 5.38 0.13
CA GLU A 244 9.63 5.70 1.55
C GLU A 244 11.06 5.68 2.15
N PRO A 245 11.81 6.81 2.12
CA PRO A 245 13.21 6.84 2.56
C PRO A 245 13.42 6.46 4.03
N PHE A 246 12.45 6.80 4.89
CA PHE A 246 12.55 6.65 6.34
C PHE A 246 11.49 5.66 6.86
N ALA A 247 11.28 4.55 6.14
CA ALA A 247 10.30 3.53 6.48
C ALA A 247 10.66 2.73 7.75
N GLY A 248 11.95 2.68 8.12
CA GLY A 248 12.41 2.00 9.33
C GLY A 248 13.80 2.45 9.80
N GLU A 249 14.22 1.85 10.91
CA GLU A 249 15.57 2.04 11.47
C GLU A 249 16.59 1.15 10.75
N PRO A 250 17.78 1.68 10.37
CA PRO A 250 18.82 0.93 9.69
C PRO A 250 19.61 0.05 10.66
N ASN A 251 19.71 -1.25 10.37
CA ASN A 251 20.28 -2.26 11.28
C ASN A 251 21.81 -2.18 11.49
N ALA A 252 22.52 -1.23 10.86
CA ALA A 252 23.96 -1.06 11.02
C ALA A 252 24.47 0.34 10.61
N PRO A 253 25.63 0.78 11.12
CA PRO A 253 26.38 1.87 10.48
C PRO A 253 26.81 1.43 9.08
N LEU A 254 26.46 2.24 8.08
CA LEU A 254 27.00 2.17 6.71
C LEU A 254 28.14 3.18 6.61
N VAL A 255 29.33 2.73 6.24
CA VAL A 255 30.55 3.55 6.15
C VAL A 255 31.16 3.38 4.77
N ALA A 256 31.00 4.40 3.91
CA ALA A 256 31.54 4.40 2.56
C ALA A 256 33.08 4.34 2.57
N SER A 257 33.66 3.23 2.09
CA SER A 257 35.12 3.00 2.14
C SER A 257 35.66 1.92 1.16
N ALA A 258 35.99 2.40 -0.03
CA ALA A 258 37.19 2.00 -0.80
C ALA A 258 37.16 0.71 -1.65
N ARG A 259 36.01 0.23 -2.13
CA ARG A 259 35.91 -0.66 -3.31
C ARG A 259 34.96 -0.09 -4.38
N PRO A 260 35.31 -0.14 -5.68
CA PRO A 260 34.54 0.54 -6.72
C PRO A 260 33.31 -0.28 -7.17
N ASN A 261 32.12 0.22 -6.83
CA ASN A 261 30.87 -0.07 -7.55
C ASN A 261 30.50 1.13 -8.47
N PRO A 262 29.41 1.08 -9.27
CA PRO A 262 29.04 2.17 -10.17
C PRO A 262 28.83 3.52 -9.45
N PHE A 263 28.04 3.53 -8.38
CA PHE A 263 27.70 4.73 -7.61
C PHE A 263 28.93 5.32 -6.90
N SER A 264 29.70 4.49 -6.19
CA SER A 264 31.01 4.86 -5.60
C SER A 264 31.99 5.38 -6.65
N SER A 265 31.97 4.86 -7.89
CA SER A 265 32.85 5.33 -8.96
C SER A 265 32.47 6.69 -9.53
N MET A 266 31.20 7.11 -9.40
CA MET A 266 30.77 8.48 -9.72
C MET A 266 31.24 9.46 -8.63
N LEU A 267 31.04 9.11 -7.35
CA LEU A 267 31.44 9.95 -6.21
C LEU A 267 32.98 10.10 -6.08
N ALA A 268 33.73 9.01 -6.24
CA ALA A 268 35.18 9.01 -6.00
C ALA A 268 35.98 9.90 -6.97
N ARG A 269 35.49 10.10 -8.21
CA ARG A 269 36.23 10.80 -9.28
C ARG A 269 36.48 12.28 -9.03
N ARG A 270 35.81 12.93 -8.07
CA ARG A 270 36.01 14.37 -7.77
C ARG A 270 36.95 14.66 -6.59
N ARG A 271 37.50 13.65 -5.89
CA ARG A 271 38.56 13.83 -4.86
C ARG A 271 39.94 14.13 -5.49
N GLY A 272 40.00 15.11 -6.39
CA GLY A 272 41.14 15.43 -7.26
C GLY A 272 41.42 16.91 -7.41
N ALA A 273 41.03 17.74 -6.43
CA ALA A 273 41.38 19.16 -6.35
C ALA A 273 41.44 19.63 -4.88
N SER A 274 42.42 20.49 -4.57
CA SER A 274 42.59 21.27 -3.32
C SER A 274 42.42 20.55 -1.97
N GLU A 275 43.57 20.21 -1.37
CA GLU A 275 43.98 20.42 0.03
C GLU A 275 42.94 20.95 1.03
N GLY A 276 42.88 20.40 2.26
CA GLY A 276 41.96 20.98 3.25
C GLY A 276 42.07 20.59 4.73
N GLU A 277 42.37 19.35 5.13
CA GLU A 277 42.87 19.03 6.49
C GLU A 277 43.27 17.56 6.63
N ALA A 278 44.24 17.28 7.52
CA ALA A 278 44.73 15.92 7.79
C ALA A 278 44.83 15.66 9.30
N ARG A 279 44.23 14.56 9.76
CA ARG A 279 44.50 13.90 11.06
C ARG A 279 43.87 12.50 11.11
N TYR A 280 44.58 11.53 10.55
CA TYR A 280 45.25 10.44 11.30
C TYR A 280 46.19 9.72 10.32
N ALA A 281 47.33 9.23 10.81
CA ALA A 281 48.41 8.72 9.96
C ALA A 281 48.98 7.42 10.50
N MET A 282 49.65 6.68 9.61
CA MET A 282 50.25 5.36 9.81
C MET A 282 49.21 4.21 9.92
N ALA A 283 49.52 2.96 9.55
CA ALA A 283 50.86 2.42 9.28
C ALA A 283 50.95 1.49 8.05
N ASP A 284 52.22 1.27 7.68
CA ASP A 284 52.80 0.32 6.74
C ASP A 284 52.76 0.64 5.23
N THR A 285 53.79 0.11 4.56
CA THR A 285 54.39 0.59 3.32
C THR A 285 54.54 -0.54 2.32
N GLY A 286 54.15 -0.31 1.08
CA GLY A 286 54.07 -1.39 0.08
C GLY A 286 55.42 -1.86 -0.45
N LYS A 287 55.36 -2.87 -1.33
CA LYS A 287 56.32 -3.09 -2.41
C LYS A 287 55.69 -3.87 -3.57
N GLU A 288 56.24 -3.66 -4.75
CA GLU A 288 55.86 -4.38 -5.97
C GLU A 288 56.50 -5.78 -6.01
N GLY A 289 55.90 -6.69 -6.80
CA GLY A 289 56.59 -7.86 -7.35
C GLY A 289 56.01 -9.23 -6.96
N GLY A 290 55.64 -10.01 -7.97
CA GLY A 290 55.19 -11.41 -7.82
C GLY A 290 54.07 -11.76 -8.78
N ARG A 291 54.39 -12.44 -9.90
CA ARG A 291 53.41 -12.83 -10.93
C ARG A 291 52.98 -14.29 -10.79
N ALA A 292 51.67 -14.49 -10.86
CA ALA A 292 50.92 -15.61 -11.44
C ALA A 292 51.62 -16.98 -11.62
N ASN A 293 51.07 -18.02 -10.99
CA ASN A 293 50.24 -19.03 -11.68
C ASN A 293 49.86 -20.18 -10.73
N LEU A 294 48.59 -20.61 -10.75
CA LEU A 294 48.24 -21.99 -10.39
C LEU A 294 46.97 -22.47 -11.09
N PHE A 295 47.10 -22.83 -12.37
CA PHE A 295 46.22 -23.82 -12.99
C PHE A 295 46.63 -25.21 -12.47
N GLU A 296 46.20 -25.57 -11.26
CA GLU A 296 46.17 -26.97 -10.82
C GLU A 296 44.73 -27.39 -10.51
N LEU A 297 44.28 -28.38 -11.27
CA LEU A 297 43.01 -29.07 -11.05
C LEU A 297 43.20 -30.12 -9.94
N PRO A 298 42.32 -30.19 -8.94
CA PRO A 298 42.17 -31.38 -8.11
C PRO A 298 41.78 -32.57 -9.01
N ARG A 299 42.72 -33.49 -9.24
CA ARG A 299 42.47 -34.73 -9.98
C ARG A 299 41.58 -35.69 -9.17
N GLU A 300 40.86 -36.55 -9.89
CA GLU A 300 39.98 -37.59 -9.33
C GLU A 300 40.65 -38.45 -8.24
N ARG A 301 39.83 -38.97 -7.32
CA ARG A 301 39.91 -40.40 -6.98
C ARG A 301 38.62 -41.10 -7.38
N ARG A 302 38.77 -42.16 -8.17
CA ARG A 302 37.69 -43.04 -8.63
C ARG A 302 37.35 -44.09 -7.58
N TYR A 303 36.09 -44.53 -7.56
CA TYR A 303 35.60 -45.92 -7.70
C TYR A 303 34.13 -45.98 -7.21
N GLY A 304 33.16 -46.53 -7.95
CA GLY A 304 33.19 -46.97 -9.35
C GLY A 304 31.83 -47.51 -9.84
N SER A 305 31.59 -47.35 -11.15
CA SER A 305 30.73 -48.12 -12.07
C SER A 305 29.32 -48.66 -11.67
N ALA A 306 28.38 -48.45 -12.61
CA ALA A 306 27.05 -49.06 -12.81
C ALA A 306 25.86 -48.42 -12.03
N GLY A 307 24.69 -48.20 -12.64
CA GLY A 307 24.19 -48.54 -13.99
C GLY A 307 23.25 -47.48 -14.60
N LEU A 308 22.50 -47.86 -15.65
CA LEU A 308 21.67 -46.96 -16.49
C LEU A 308 20.16 -47.08 -16.22
N GLU A 309 19.44 -45.98 -16.53
CA GLU A 309 17.99 -45.89 -16.79
C GLU A 309 16.97 -46.21 -15.67
N PRO A 310 15.69 -45.77 -15.78
CA PRO A 310 15.17 -44.53 -16.39
C PRO A 310 14.22 -43.75 -15.43
N ALA A 311 13.62 -42.65 -15.91
CA ALA A 311 12.82 -41.73 -15.09
C ALA A 311 11.41 -42.26 -14.71
N GLN A 312 11.05 -42.11 -13.42
CA GLN A 312 9.67 -42.09 -12.91
C GLN A 312 9.55 -41.20 -11.65
N GLY A 313 8.34 -40.73 -11.33
CA GLY A 313 7.97 -40.27 -9.98
C GLY A 313 8.09 -38.77 -9.69
N THR A 314 7.08 -37.99 -10.11
CA THR A 314 6.82 -36.67 -9.51
C THR A 314 6.31 -36.81 -8.08
N ALA A 315 6.97 -36.15 -7.13
CA ALA A 315 6.43 -35.87 -5.80
C ALA A 315 6.08 -34.38 -5.72
N PRO A 316 4.93 -33.97 -5.12
CA PRO A 316 4.60 -32.56 -4.97
C PRO A 316 5.60 -31.87 -4.04
N GLN A 317 6.19 -30.77 -4.49
CA GLN A 317 6.82 -29.83 -3.56
C GLN A 317 5.71 -29.14 -2.75
N PRO A 318 5.91 -28.88 -1.44
CA PRO A 318 4.99 -28.05 -0.67
C PRO A 318 4.81 -26.70 -1.35
N GLY A 319 3.57 -26.22 -1.41
CA GLY A 319 3.28 -24.93 -2.02
C GLY A 319 4.02 -23.79 -1.33
N THR A 320 4.43 -22.79 -2.11
CA THR A 320 4.79 -21.48 -1.59
C THR A 320 3.68 -21.00 -0.66
N PRO A 321 3.97 -20.46 0.54
CA PRO A 321 2.94 -19.88 1.38
C PRO A 321 2.20 -18.79 0.60
N ALA A 322 0.88 -18.94 0.47
CA ALA A 322 0.04 -17.82 0.07
C ALA A 322 0.13 -16.74 1.15
N PHE A 323 0.11 -15.47 0.74
CA PHE A 323 -0.14 -14.39 1.68
C PHE A 323 -1.64 -14.35 1.96
N ASP A 324 -2.08 -15.23 2.86
CA ASP A 324 -3.47 -15.30 3.31
C ASP A 324 -3.93 -13.91 3.76
N MET A 325 -5.06 -13.41 3.22
CA MET A 325 -5.60 -12.12 3.67
C MET A 325 -6.23 -12.34 5.05
N ALA A 326 -5.42 -12.10 6.09
CA ALA A 326 -5.82 -12.25 7.48
C ALA A 326 -6.50 -10.97 8.00
N GLY A 327 -7.69 -11.14 8.55
CA GLY A 327 -8.43 -10.13 9.31
C GLY A 327 -8.92 -10.69 10.65
N SER A 328 -9.81 -9.94 11.28
CA SER A 328 -10.48 -10.31 12.52
C SER A 328 -11.98 -10.39 12.33
N GLY A 329 -12.66 -11.08 13.23
CA GLY A 329 -14.11 -11.12 13.33
C GLY A 329 -14.55 -11.45 14.74
N PHE A 330 -15.84 -11.31 15.02
CA PHE A 330 -16.38 -11.59 16.35
C PHE A 330 -17.78 -12.19 16.31
N VAL A 331 -18.10 -13.02 17.32
CA VAL A 331 -19.39 -13.73 17.39
C VAL A 331 -20.53 -12.74 17.62
N VAL A 332 -21.52 -12.78 16.73
CA VAL A 332 -22.75 -11.96 16.77
C VAL A 332 -24.01 -12.80 16.95
N SER A 333 -23.95 -14.08 16.62
CA SER A 333 -24.96 -15.09 16.97
C SER A 333 -24.35 -16.48 17.04
N LYS A 334 -25.10 -17.49 17.46
CA LYS A 334 -24.61 -18.88 17.51
C LYS A 334 -24.15 -19.33 16.11
N GLY A 335 -22.87 -19.69 15.98
CA GLY A 335 -22.25 -20.08 14.70
C GLY A 335 -21.92 -18.92 13.75
N TRP A 336 -22.36 -17.69 14.04
CA TRP A 336 -22.19 -16.53 13.16
C TRP A 336 -21.19 -15.52 13.71
N LEU A 337 -20.15 -15.23 12.93
CA LEU A 337 -19.25 -14.09 13.14
C LEU A 337 -19.60 -12.94 12.20
N LEU A 338 -19.27 -11.73 12.63
CA LEU A 338 -19.18 -10.54 11.78
C LEU A 338 -17.71 -10.18 11.53
N THR A 339 -17.40 -9.72 10.33
CA THR A 339 -16.09 -9.21 9.89
C THR A 339 -16.31 -8.12 8.81
N ASN A 340 -15.26 -7.59 8.19
CA ASN A 340 -15.40 -6.69 7.05
C ASN A 340 -15.62 -7.44 5.73
N ALA A 341 -16.38 -6.81 4.82
CA ALA A 341 -16.59 -7.33 3.47
C ALA A 341 -15.28 -7.43 2.66
N HIS A 342 -14.27 -6.59 2.92
CA HIS A 342 -12.99 -6.69 2.22
C HIS A 342 -12.12 -7.88 2.66
N VAL A 343 -12.27 -8.37 3.90
CA VAL A 343 -11.50 -9.51 4.45
C VAL A 343 -11.89 -10.84 3.77
N VAL A 344 -13.13 -10.95 3.30
CA VAL A 344 -13.71 -12.21 2.76
C VAL A 344 -14.02 -12.16 1.25
N ARG A 345 -13.59 -11.11 0.54
CA ARG A 345 -13.95 -10.90 -0.87
C ARG A 345 -12.93 -11.51 -1.83
N GLY A 346 -13.34 -12.55 -2.55
CA GLY A 346 -12.54 -13.22 -3.58
C GLY A 346 -11.85 -14.50 -3.11
N CYS A 347 -11.88 -14.78 -1.80
CA CYS A 347 -11.37 -16.01 -1.20
C CYS A 347 -12.05 -17.25 -1.81
N LYS A 348 -11.27 -18.32 -2.07
CA LYS A 348 -11.85 -19.62 -2.46
C LYS A 348 -12.30 -20.44 -1.25
N LYS A 349 -11.66 -20.20 -0.10
CA LYS A 349 -12.04 -20.72 1.22
C LYS A 349 -11.85 -19.61 2.27
N ILE A 350 -12.62 -19.70 3.35
CA ILE A 350 -12.50 -18.82 4.51
C ILE A 350 -12.43 -19.70 5.75
N GLU A 351 -11.45 -19.46 6.61
CA GLU A 351 -11.25 -20.20 7.86
C GLU A 351 -11.26 -19.27 9.07
N VAL A 352 -11.68 -19.78 10.22
CA VAL A 352 -11.86 -19.02 11.47
C VAL A 352 -11.06 -19.67 12.59
N GLY A 353 -10.33 -18.86 13.37
CA GLY A 353 -9.60 -19.32 14.55
C GLY A 353 -8.48 -20.31 14.21
N SER A 354 -8.68 -21.56 14.62
CA SER A 354 -7.78 -22.70 14.33
C SER A 354 -8.37 -23.53 13.20
N ASN A 355 -8.36 -22.96 11.99
CA ASN A 355 -8.72 -23.63 10.73
C ASN A 355 -10.15 -24.21 10.69
N VAL A 356 -11.12 -23.53 11.31
CA VAL A 356 -12.54 -23.91 11.20
C VAL A 356 -13.11 -23.35 9.90
N PRO A 357 -13.52 -24.17 8.92
CA PRO A 357 -13.99 -23.67 7.62
C PRO A 357 -15.38 -23.02 7.72
N ALA A 358 -15.54 -21.92 6.99
CA ALA A 358 -16.83 -21.27 6.79
C ALA A 358 -17.78 -22.16 5.97
N THR A 359 -19.05 -22.25 6.39
CA THR A 359 -20.10 -23.00 5.67
C THR A 359 -21.02 -22.08 4.87
N GLU A 360 -21.11 -20.81 5.25
CA GLU A 360 -21.96 -19.80 4.61
C GLU A 360 -21.33 -18.41 4.79
N VAL A 361 -21.45 -17.55 3.79
CA VAL A 361 -20.97 -16.16 3.84
C VAL A 361 -22.01 -15.24 3.22
N ARG A 362 -22.29 -14.10 3.87
CA ARG A 362 -23.18 -13.05 3.36
C ARG A 362 -22.47 -11.70 3.44
N ILE A 363 -22.63 -10.85 2.44
CA ILE A 363 -21.81 -9.65 2.26
C ILE A 363 -22.69 -8.42 2.00
N ASP A 364 -22.51 -7.39 2.81
CA ASP A 364 -22.89 -6.00 2.50
C ASP A 364 -21.64 -5.27 1.99
N LYS A 365 -21.59 -5.05 0.67
CA LYS A 365 -20.48 -4.38 0.00
C LYS A 365 -20.40 -2.89 0.35
N ASP A 366 -21.54 -2.27 0.67
CA ASP A 366 -21.71 -0.82 0.69
C ASP A 366 -21.46 -0.25 2.09
N ASN A 367 -21.75 -1.01 3.15
CA ASN A 367 -21.29 -0.73 4.52
C ASN A 367 -20.01 -1.50 4.90
N ASP A 368 -19.45 -2.26 3.95
CA ASP A 368 -18.24 -3.08 4.09
C ASP A 368 -18.28 -4.10 5.25
N LEU A 369 -19.42 -4.77 5.43
CA LEU A 369 -19.66 -5.81 6.44
C LEU A 369 -19.83 -7.19 5.78
N ALA A 370 -19.40 -8.24 6.48
CA ALA A 370 -19.70 -9.61 6.10
C ALA A 370 -20.02 -10.48 7.32
N LEU A 371 -20.99 -11.38 7.13
CA LEU A 371 -21.35 -12.43 8.07
C LEU A 371 -20.73 -13.74 7.59
N VAL A 372 -20.08 -14.47 8.50
CA VAL A 372 -19.45 -15.77 8.25
C VAL A 372 -20.05 -16.79 9.21
N HIS A 373 -20.60 -17.89 8.69
CA HIS A 373 -21.11 -19.00 9.49
C HIS A 373 -20.10 -20.14 9.57
N VAL A 374 -19.99 -20.78 10.73
CA VAL A 374 -19.23 -22.02 10.95
C VAL A 374 -20.09 -23.05 11.69
N ALA A 375 -19.85 -24.34 11.42
CA ALA A 375 -20.58 -25.42 12.09
C ALA A 375 -20.13 -25.67 13.56
N SER A 376 -18.92 -25.22 13.92
CA SER A 376 -18.36 -25.39 15.27
C SER A 376 -18.99 -24.45 16.29
N SER A 377 -18.99 -24.86 17.56
CA SER A 377 -19.32 -23.92 18.65
C SER A 377 -18.19 -22.91 18.82
N LEU A 378 -18.56 -21.64 18.90
CA LEU A 378 -17.67 -20.52 19.23
C LEU A 378 -17.98 -20.03 20.67
N GLY A 379 -17.26 -19.00 21.11
CA GLY A 379 -17.58 -18.25 22.31
C GLY A 379 -18.93 -17.53 22.27
N GLU A 380 -19.30 -16.93 23.39
CA GLU A 380 -20.61 -16.29 23.57
C GLU A 380 -20.79 -15.04 22.67
N PRO A 381 -21.94 -14.87 21.98
CA PRO A 381 -22.20 -13.70 21.15
C PRO A 381 -22.09 -12.38 21.92
N LEU A 382 -21.32 -11.44 21.37
CA LEU A 382 -21.21 -10.08 21.89
C LEU A 382 -22.52 -9.30 21.69
N ALA A 383 -22.82 -8.39 22.61
CA ALA A 383 -24.02 -7.59 22.58
C ALA A 383 -23.77 -6.26 21.86
N ILE A 384 -24.57 -5.98 20.82
CA ILE A 384 -24.51 -4.73 20.04
C ILE A 384 -25.18 -3.60 20.83
N SER A 385 -24.56 -2.42 20.87
CA SER A 385 -25.15 -1.25 21.52
C SER A 385 -26.38 -0.75 20.75
N ALA A 386 -27.53 -0.64 21.43
CA ALA A 386 -28.67 0.14 20.95
C ALA A 386 -28.54 1.65 21.23
N SER A 387 -27.50 2.07 21.95
CA SER A 387 -27.20 3.48 22.14
C SER A 387 -26.36 4.00 20.98
N LYS A 388 -26.68 5.21 20.51
CA LYS A 388 -25.78 5.95 19.62
C LYS A 388 -24.44 6.16 20.34
N PRO A 389 -23.29 5.87 19.69
CA PRO A 389 -21.97 6.21 20.23
C PRO A 389 -21.87 7.70 20.59
N ARG A 390 -21.05 8.02 21.58
CA ARG A 390 -20.88 9.39 22.10
C ARG A 390 -19.48 9.91 21.80
N LEU A 391 -19.37 11.22 21.55
CA LEU A 391 -18.07 11.87 21.35
C LEU A 391 -17.25 11.78 22.65
N GLY A 392 -15.98 11.39 22.54
CA GLY A 392 -15.09 11.18 23.68
C GLY A 392 -15.33 9.87 24.45
N GLU A 393 -16.19 8.97 23.96
CA GLU A 393 -16.46 7.68 24.60
C GLU A 393 -15.23 6.76 24.53
N ASP A 394 -14.79 6.26 25.68
CA ASP A 394 -13.67 5.32 25.85
C ASP A 394 -13.96 3.99 25.12
N ILE A 395 -13.07 3.58 24.22
CA ILE A 395 -13.22 2.36 23.42
C ILE A 395 -11.95 1.49 23.41
N LEU A 396 -12.18 0.20 23.16
CA LEU A 396 -11.17 -0.82 22.92
C LEU A 396 -11.41 -1.41 21.52
N ALA A 397 -10.39 -1.43 20.68
CA ALA A 397 -10.36 -2.18 19.44
C ALA A 397 -9.62 -3.51 19.69
N LEU A 398 -10.20 -4.62 19.24
CA LEU A 398 -9.63 -5.96 19.44
C LEU A 398 -9.44 -6.69 18.11
N GLY A 399 -8.29 -7.36 17.92
CA GLY A 399 -8.01 -8.09 16.68
C GLY A 399 -6.70 -8.89 16.69
N PHE A 400 -6.38 -9.52 15.56
CA PHE A 400 -5.23 -10.40 15.37
C PHE A 400 -4.32 -9.88 14.24
N PRO A 401 -3.39 -8.94 14.54
CA PRO A 401 -2.48 -8.39 13.54
C PRO A 401 -1.41 -9.42 13.14
N LEU A 402 -1.20 -9.59 11.83
CA LEU A 402 -0.03 -10.24 11.22
C LEU A 402 0.33 -11.65 11.76
N ARG A 403 -0.62 -12.60 11.77
CA ARG A 403 -0.39 -14.01 12.21
C ARG A 403 0.77 -14.73 11.51
N SER A 404 1.17 -14.30 10.32
CA SER A 404 2.30 -14.89 9.57
C SER A 404 3.69 -14.49 10.11
N ILE A 405 3.76 -13.54 11.07
CA ILE A 405 5.02 -12.98 11.59
C ILE A 405 4.99 -12.81 13.12
N LEU A 406 3.82 -12.54 13.72
CA LEU A 406 3.66 -12.28 15.15
C LEU A 406 2.87 -13.39 15.87
N ALA A 407 2.92 -13.38 17.19
CA ALA A 407 2.27 -14.40 18.03
C ALA A 407 0.73 -14.42 17.88
N ASP A 408 0.13 -15.60 18.03
CA ASP A 408 -1.33 -15.88 17.99
C ASP A 408 -2.18 -15.18 19.09
N SER A 409 -1.62 -14.21 19.80
CA SER A 409 -2.29 -13.48 20.88
C SER A 409 -3.20 -12.37 20.33
N LEU A 410 -4.43 -12.32 20.86
CA LEU A 410 -5.35 -11.20 20.64
C LEU A 410 -4.70 -9.86 21.04
N ASN A 411 -4.57 -8.94 20.09
CA ASN A 411 -4.15 -7.58 20.33
C ASN A 411 -5.34 -6.71 20.78
N VAL A 412 -5.09 -5.77 21.68
CA VAL A 412 -6.09 -4.83 22.19
C VAL A 412 -5.49 -3.44 22.27
N THR A 413 -6.09 -2.48 21.57
CA THR A 413 -5.70 -1.07 21.61
C THR A 413 -6.81 -0.22 22.19
N ARG A 414 -6.45 0.78 23.01
CA ARG A 414 -7.40 1.73 23.62
C ARG A 414 -7.34 3.07 22.90
N GLY A 415 -8.48 3.74 22.85
CA GLY A 415 -8.60 5.15 22.49
C GLY A 415 -9.98 5.68 22.87
N ASN A 416 -10.45 6.67 22.13
CA ASN A 416 -11.81 7.20 22.24
C ASN A 416 -12.49 7.32 20.87
N VAL A 417 -13.80 7.52 20.88
CA VAL A 417 -14.56 8.00 19.70
C VAL A 417 -14.26 9.48 19.49
N SER A 418 -13.47 9.79 18.46
CA SER A 418 -12.98 11.13 18.14
C SER A 418 -13.92 11.92 17.20
N SER A 419 -14.79 11.23 16.47
CA SER A 419 -15.93 11.83 15.74
C SER A 419 -17.07 10.83 15.57
N LEU A 420 -18.30 11.34 15.48
CA LEU A 420 -19.52 10.55 15.21
C LEU A 420 -19.82 10.37 13.71
N LEU A 421 -18.91 10.86 12.87
CA LEU A 421 -18.93 10.79 11.41
C LEU A 421 -17.54 10.37 10.92
N GLY A 422 -17.48 9.72 9.76
CA GLY A 422 -16.24 9.44 9.05
C GLY A 422 -15.68 10.63 8.28
N LEU A 423 -14.66 10.35 7.46
CA LEU A 423 -14.10 11.29 6.49
C LEU A 423 -15.21 11.89 5.60
N MET A 424 -15.08 13.16 5.22
CA MET A 424 -16.10 13.92 4.46
C MET A 424 -17.51 13.90 5.08
N ASN A 425 -17.62 13.76 6.41
CA ASN A 425 -18.87 13.66 7.16
C ASN A 425 -19.71 12.39 6.87
N ASP A 426 -19.09 11.30 6.40
CA ASP A 426 -19.81 10.05 6.10
C ASP A 426 -20.54 9.50 7.35
N PRO A 427 -21.88 9.40 7.35
CA PRO A 427 -22.65 9.01 8.52
C PRO A 427 -22.62 7.50 8.84
N ARG A 428 -21.94 6.67 8.04
CA ARG A 428 -21.79 5.22 8.26
C ARG A 428 -20.66 4.87 9.25
N TYR A 429 -19.70 5.77 9.43
CA TYR A 429 -18.50 5.53 10.22
C TYR A 429 -18.41 6.42 11.47
N LEU A 430 -17.61 5.96 12.43
CA LEU A 430 -17.02 6.75 13.51
C LEU A 430 -15.55 6.99 13.18
N GLN A 431 -15.00 8.11 13.63
CA GLN A 431 -13.56 8.28 13.78
C GLN A 431 -13.15 7.89 15.20
N ILE A 432 -12.04 7.17 15.35
CA ILE A 432 -11.50 6.71 16.62
C ILE A 432 -10.01 7.00 16.73
N SER A 433 -9.53 7.19 17.96
CA SER A 433 -8.11 7.41 18.26
C SER A 433 -7.35 6.15 18.68
N ALA A 434 -8.03 5.00 18.84
CA ALA A 434 -7.35 3.73 19.08
C ALA A 434 -6.48 3.36 17.87
N PRO A 435 -5.19 2.99 18.05
CA PRO A 435 -4.35 2.50 16.96
C PRO A 435 -4.94 1.26 16.29
N VAL A 436 -5.06 1.30 14.96
CA VAL A 436 -5.46 0.16 14.11
C VAL A 436 -4.25 -0.26 13.26
N GLN A 437 -4.19 -1.53 12.91
CA GLN A 437 -3.13 -2.16 12.11
C GLN A 437 -3.73 -3.23 11.19
N PRO A 438 -3.06 -3.61 10.08
CA PRO A 438 -3.46 -4.75 9.25
C PRO A 438 -3.71 -6.01 10.09
N GLY A 439 -4.85 -6.67 9.85
CA GLY A 439 -5.36 -7.79 10.66
C GLY A 439 -6.41 -7.40 11.71
N ASN A 440 -6.47 -6.13 12.17
CA ASN A 440 -7.55 -5.67 13.06
C ASN A 440 -8.88 -5.35 12.32
N SER A 441 -8.87 -5.25 10.99
CA SER A 441 -10.09 -5.12 10.17
C SER A 441 -11.11 -6.22 10.50
N GLY A 442 -12.37 -5.83 10.70
CA GLY A 442 -13.48 -6.72 11.06
C GLY A 442 -13.55 -7.05 12.55
N GLY A 443 -12.54 -6.68 13.34
CA GLY A 443 -12.54 -6.79 14.80
C GLY A 443 -13.57 -5.87 15.47
N PRO A 444 -14.08 -6.21 16.66
CA PRO A 444 -15.06 -5.38 17.34
C PRO A 444 -14.40 -4.14 17.95
N LEU A 445 -15.11 -3.02 17.82
CA LEU A 445 -14.89 -1.84 18.65
C LEU A 445 -15.89 -1.93 19.82
N VAL A 446 -15.40 -2.05 21.06
CA VAL A 446 -16.22 -2.15 22.26
C VAL A 446 -15.99 -0.99 23.22
N ASP A 447 -16.99 -0.64 24.03
CA ASP A 447 -16.80 0.25 25.18
C ASP A 447 -16.34 -0.51 26.44
N LEU A 448 -16.08 0.22 27.52
CA LEU A 448 -15.66 -0.36 28.80
C LEU A 448 -16.73 -1.19 29.54
N ALA A 449 -17.97 -1.30 29.02
CA ALA A 449 -18.94 -2.30 29.47
C ALA A 449 -18.91 -3.58 28.60
N GLY A 450 -18.02 -3.66 27.60
CA GLY A 450 -17.90 -4.77 26.67
C GLY A 450 -19.01 -4.80 25.61
N ARG A 451 -19.66 -3.67 25.36
CA ARG A 451 -20.75 -3.54 24.37
C ARG A 451 -20.16 -3.13 23.03
N VAL A 452 -20.58 -3.77 21.94
CA VAL A 452 -20.08 -3.44 20.60
C VAL A 452 -20.66 -2.09 20.16
N VAL A 453 -19.78 -1.11 20.02
CA VAL A 453 -20.08 0.26 19.56
C VAL A 453 -19.54 0.54 18.15
N GLY A 454 -18.96 -0.46 17.48
CA GLY A 454 -18.64 -0.44 16.06
C GLY A 454 -17.84 -1.66 15.58
N VAL A 455 -17.44 -1.66 14.32
CA VAL A 455 -16.54 -2.66 13.70
C VAL A 455 -15.32 -1.93 13.14
N VAL A 456 -14.13 -2.28 13.59
CA VAL A 456 -12.87 -1.70 13.11
C VAL A 456 -12.71 -1.96 11.60
N THR A 457 -12.27 -0.96 10.84
CA THR A 457 -11.95 -1.15 9.42
C THR A 457 -10.69 -0.38 9.04
N ALA A 458 -9.71 -1.06 8.44
CA ALA A 458 -8.53 -0.41 7.87
C ALA A 458 -8.80 0.27 6.51
N LYS A 459 -10.02 0.13 5.95
CA LYS A 459 -10.40 0.65 4.62
C LYS A 459 -10.44 2.19 4.51
N LEU A 460 -10.02 2.89 5.56
CA LEU A 460 -9.87 4.34 5.61
C LEU A 460 -8.56 4.66 6.34
N ASP A 461 -7.46 4.11 5.80
CA ASP A 461 -6.09 4.27 6.30
C ASP A 461 -5.74 5.72 6.63
N ALA A 462 -4.82 5.90 7.58
CA ALA A 462 -4.18 7.19 7.82
C ALA A 462 -3.58 7.80 6.53
N VAL A 463 -3.18 6.95 5.56
CA VAL A 463 -2.80 7.33 4.18
C VAL A 463 -3.90 8.15 3.50
N ALA A 464 -5.16 7.69 3.48
CA ALA A 464 -6.24 8.39 2.78
C ALA A 464 -6.58 9.78 3.36
N VAL A 465 -6.21 10.04 4.62
CA VAL A 465 -6.32 11.36 5.25
C VAL A 465 -5.04 12.17 5.07
N ALA A 466 -3.86 11.57 5.24
CA ALA A 466 -2.56 12.18 4.96
C ALA A 466 -2.48 12.72 3.52
N ASP A 467 -3.05 11.97 2.58
CA ASP A 467 -3.16 12.34 1.18
C ASP A 467 -3.94 13.64 0.99
N ALA A 468 -4.98 13.86 1.81
CA ALA A 468 -5.91 14.99 1.74
C ALA A 468 -5.47 16.21 2.57
N THR A 469 -4.67 16.02 3.62
CA THR A 469 -4.20 17.10 4.50
C THR A 469 -2.71 17.43 4.39
N GLY A 470 -1.91 16.58 3.72
CA GLY A 470 -0.46 16.75 3.59
C GLY A 470 0.36 16.39 4.83
N ASP A 471 -0.27 15.75 5.82
CA ASP A 471 0.29 15.51 7.15
C ASP A 471 -0.28 14.19 7.69
N ILE A 472 0.54 13.23 8.13
CA ILE A 472 0.08 11.88 8.52
C ILE A 472 -0.61 11.95 9.88
N PRO A 473 -1.95 11.81 9.96
CA PRO A 473 -2.66 12.16 11.19
C PRO A 473 -2.51 11.05 12.22
N GLN A 474 -1.61 11.29 13.17
CA GLN A 474 -1.36 10.38 14.29
C GLN A 474 -2.67 10.18 15.07
N SER A 475 -3.09 8.92 15.23
CA SER A 475 -4.34 8.54 15.89
C SER A 475 -5.64 8.97 15.18
N ILE A 476 -5.69 8.95 13.85
CA ILE A 476 -6.96 8.94 13.09
C ILE A 476 -7.16 7.55 12.47
N ASN A 477 -8.09 6.78 13.03
CA ASN A 477 -8.58 5.50 12.49
C ASN A 477 -10.12 5.52 12.45
N PHE A 478 -10.75 4.49 11.85
CA PHE A 478 -12.20 4.49 11.64
C PHE A 478 -12.87 3.13 11.96
N ALA A 479 -14.16 3.20 12.28
CA ALA A 479 -15.00 2.03 12.54
C ALA A 479 -16.41 2.20 11.95
N ILE A 480 -16.99 1.13 11.43
CA ILE A 480 -18.39 1.08 10.97
C ILE A 480 -19.31 1.12 12.20
N ARG A 481 -20.40 1.89 12.13
CA ARG A 481 -21.29 2.14 13.26
C ARG A 481 -22.21 0.96 13.63
N PRO A 482 -22.68 0.89 14.90
CA PRO A 482 -23.44 -0.26 15.39
C PRO A 482 -24.89 -0.29 14.85
N ASP A 483 -25.40 0.82 14.33
CA ASP A 483 -26.70 0.86 13.63
C ASP A 483 -26.64 0.22 12.24
N ALA A 484 -25.54 0.37 11.50
CA ALA A 484 -25.29 -0.39 10.28
C ALA A 484 -25.17 -1.90 10.58
N VAL A 485 -24.46 -2.27 11.65
CA VAL A 485 -24.33 -3.67 12.11
C VAL A 485 -25.69 -4.27 12.49
N ALA A 486 -26.45 -3.60 13.36
CA ALA A 486 -27.76 -4.07 13.80
C ALA A 486 -28.75 -4.22 12.64
N ARG A 487 -28.68 -3.30 11.65
CA ARG A 487 -29.46 -3.39 10.42
C ARG A 487 -29.03 -4.59 9.57
N PHE A 488 -27.74 -4.76 9.31
CA PHE A 488 -27.23 -5.87 8.48
C PHE A 488 -27.58 -7.24 9.09
N LEU A 489 -27.54 -7.36 10.42
CA LEU A 489 -28.00 -8.55 11.16
C LEU A 489 -29.51 -8.80 10.99
N TYR A 490 -30.33 -7.74 11.16
CA TYR A 490 -31.79 -7.80 11.00
C TYR A 490 -32.21 -8.16 9.56
N ASP A 491 -31.64 -7.47 8.56
CA ASP A 491 -31.93 -7.68 7.13
C ASP A 491 -31.51 -9.10 6.68
N ASN A 492 -30.56 -9.74 7.39
CA ASN A 492 -30.16 -11.15 7.21
C ASN A 492 -30.88 -12.16 8.14
N GLN A 493 -31.85 -11.72 8.94
CA GLN A 493 -32.61 -12.54 9.89
C GLN A 493 -31.75 -13.21 10.99
N ILE A 494 -30.56 -12.67 11.27
CA ILE A 494 -29.67 -13.18 12.32
C ILE A 494 -30.13 -12.64 13.67
N SER A 495 -30.46 -13.55 14.60
CA SER A 495 -30.84 -13.18 15.96
C SER A 495 -29.60 -12.76 16.78
N PHE A 496 -29.48 -11.48 17.12
CA PHE A 496 -28.36 -10.91 17.86
C PHE A 496 -28.76 -10.41 19.26
N ARG A 497 -27.78 -10.18 20.13
CA ARG A 497 -28.01 -9.60 21.46
C ARG A 497 -27.87 -8.09 21.42
N THR A 498 -28.78 -7.39 22.10
CA THR A 498 -28.70 -5.95 22.32
C THR A 498 -28.22 -5.66 23.75
N ALA A 499 -27.27 -4.76 23.91
CA ALA A 499 -26.68 -4.43 25.21
C ALA A 499 -27.52 -3.40 26.00
N ASP A 500 -27.52 -3.51 27.33
CA ASP A 500 -28.18 -2.53 28.20
C ASP A 500 -27.43 -1.18 28.19
N PRO A 501 -28.08 -0.04 27.85
CA PRO A 501 -27.49 1.29 27.95
C PRO A 501 -26.94 1.63 29.36
N LYS A 502 -27.46 0.99 30.41
CA LYS A 502 -27.10 1.23 31.82
C LYS A 502 -26.01 0.30 32.37
N SER A 503 -25.44 -0.60 31.57
CA SER A 503 -24.33 -1.46 32.01
C SER A 503 -23.16 -0.64 32.56
N ALA A 504 -22.64 -1.04 33.72
CA ALA A 504 -21.53 -0.36 34.36
C ALA A 504 -20.24 -0.50 33.54
N LEU A 505 -19.53 0.62 33.35
CA LEU A 505 -18.19 0.62 32.78
C LEU A 505 -17.19 -0.02 33.76
N GLN A 506 -16.30 -0.86 33.24
CA GLN A 506 -15.32 -1.63 34.03
C GLN A 506 -13.89 -1.13 33.77
N SER A 507 -12.89 -1.79 34.37
CA SER A 507 -11.50 -1.53 33.99
C SER A 507 -11.19 -2.09 32.59
N VAL A 508 -10.13 -1.60 31.95
CA VAL A 508 -9.69 -2.08 30.63
C VAL A 508 -9.42 -3.59 30.62
N PRO A 509 -8.71 -4.18 31.62
CA PRO A 509 -8.58 -5.64 31.74
C PRO A 509 -9.93 -6.37 31.87
N ASP A 510 -10.87 -5.87 32.66
CA ASP A 510 -12.17 -6.54 32.86
C ASP A 510 -13.02 -6.52 31.58
N ALA A 511 -13.08 -5.36 30.92
CA ALA A 511 -13.80 -5.20 29.65
C ALA A 511 -13.19 -6.07 28.56
N THR A 512 -11.86 -6.19 28.51
CA THR A 512 -11.12 -7.10 27.63
C THR A 512 -11.47 -8.56 27.95
N ALA A 513 -11.38 -8.96 29.22
CA ALA A 513 -11.65 -10.33 29.66
C ALA A 513 -13.10 -10.77 29.38
N ARG A 514 -14.06 -9.84 29.39
CA ARG A 514 -15.47 -10.07 29.04
C ARG A 514 -15.68 -10.43 27.56
N VAL A 515 -14.88 -9.88 26.64
CA VAL A 515 -15.13 -9.97 25.20
C VAL A 515 -14.13 -10.83 24.42
N LYS A 516 -12.92 -11.03 24.94
CA LYS A 516 -11.79 -11.67 24.21
C LYS A 516 -12.13 -13.02 23.59
N ASP A 517 -12.90 -13.87 24.27
CA ASP A 517 -13.17 -15.25 23.85
C ASP A 517 -14.26 -15.34 22.77
N ALA A 518 -14.83 -14.20 22.36
CA ALA A 518 -15.73 -14.06 21.22
C ALA A 518 -15.05 -13.44 20.00
N VAL A 519 -13.76 -13.09 20.05
CA VAL A 519 -13.00 -12.51 18.94
C VAL A 519 -12.10 -13.59 18.33
N TYR A 520 -12.11 -13.70 17.01
CA TYR A 520 -11.38 -14.71 16.26
C TYR A 520 -10.66 -14.09 15.05
N PRO A 521 -9.50 -14.63 14.64
CA PRO A 521 -8.95 -14.33 13.33
C PRO A 521 -9.82 -14.97 12.24
N VAL A 522 -9.93 -14.27 11.11
CA VAL A 522 -10.60 -14.72 9.88
C VAL A 522 -9.55 -14.74 8.78
N VAL A 523 -9.39 -15.89 8.12
CA VAL A 523 -8.30 -16.16 7.17
C VAL A 523 -8.89 -16.46 5.80
N CYS A 524 -8.51 -15.66 4.81
CA CYS A 524 -8.88 -15.82 3.41
C CYS A 524 -7.82 -16.67 2.69
N THR A 525 -8.22 -17.83 2.13
CA THR A 525 -7.31 -18.75 1.43
C THR A 525 -7.75 -19.05 -0.01
N ASP A 526 -6.78 -19.40 -0.85
CA ASP A 526 -6.91 -19.70 -2.29
C ASP A 526 -7.16 -21.20 -2.62
#